data_AF-A0A429R9C9-F1
#
_entry.id   AF-A0A429R9C9-F1
#
_cell.length_a   1.000
_cell.length_b   1.000
_cell.length_c   1.000
_cell.angle_alpha   90.00
_cell.angle_beta   90.00
_cell.angle_gamma   90.00
#
_symmetry.space_group_name_H-M   'P 1'
#
loop_
_entity.id
_entity.type
_entity.pdbx_description
1 polymer ?
#
loop_
_entity_poly.entity_id
_entity_poly.type
_entity_poly.pdbx_seq_one_letter_code
_entity_poly.pdbx_strand_id
1 'polypeptide(L)'
;MRVAVVGTGVIGASWTTLFLEYGHEVVATDPAPGAEARLRAAVTADQTRLSFTTDLARAVADAEFVQENGPERPEAKDEVFAVLDAAAPPGSVLASSSSGLLPSRIQRACATRPERVLVGHPFNPPHLIPLVEVVPGERTGEAAVEAAMSFYRGLGRRPIRLRRELPGHVANRLQAALWREAYSLVERGAASVADIDTAIAHGPGLRWALLGPFLNQHLSGGAGGIAHVLDHLGPPMEEWWADLGTPRLTPELARAITRGVAEELAGTAEAELVAERDALLALLLDAKNRTDHL
;
A
#
# COMPACT_ATOMS: atom_id res chain seq x y z
N MET A 1 16.56 9.39 14.46
CA MET A 1 15.18 9.87 14.61
C MET A 1 14.39 8.85 15.40
N ARG A 2 13.53 9.32 16.31
CA ARG A 2 12.62 8.46 17.08
C ARG A 2 11.26 8.37 16.37
N VAL A 3 10.83 7.15 16.09
CA VAL A 3 9.60 6.84 15.34
C VAL A 3 8.68 5.99 16.21
N ALA A 4 7.39 6.32 16.22
CA ALA A 4 6.39 5.50 16.89
C ALA A 4 5.60 4.65 15.89
N VAL A 5 5.39 3.38 16.24
CA VAL A 5 4.54 2.44 15.49
C VAL A 5 3.33 2.10 16.34
N VAL A 6 2.15 2.52 15.90
CA VAL A 6 0.88 2.30 16.63
C VAL A 6 0.11 1.17 15.96
N GLY A 7 -0.11 0.06 16.66
CA GLY A 7 -0.62 -1.19 16.10
C GLY A 7 0.51 -2.02 15.50
N THR A 8 0.68 -3.25 16.00
CA THR A 8 1.82 -4.14 15.68
C THR A 8 1.36 -5.42 15.00
N GLY A 9 0.27 -5.35 14.23
CA GLY A 9 -0.13 -6.40 13.29
C GLY A 9 0.85 -6.53 12.11
N VAL A 10 0.45 -7.22 11.04
CA VAL A 10 1.30 -7.49 9.87
C VAL A 10 1.99 -6.23 9.31
N ILE A 11 1.22 -5.16 9.09
CA ILE A 11 1.74 -3.90 8.54
C ILE A 11 2.66 -3.19 9.55
N GLY A 12 2.27 -3.12 10.82
CA GLY A 12 3.07 -2.48 11.88
C GLY A 12 4.40 -3.18 12.14
N ALA A 13 4.41 -4.52 12.17
CA ALA A 13 5.64 -5.30 12.30
C ALA A 13 6.57 -5.10 11.10
N SER A 14 6.01 -5.00 9.89
CA SER A 14 6.78 -4.71 8.69
C SER A 14 7.38 -3.29 8.70
N TRP A 15 6.64 -2.28 9.14
CA TRP A 15 7.19 -0.94 9.32
C TRP A 15 8.26 -0.90 10.40
N THR A 16 8.04 -1.58 11.51
CA THR A 16 9.02 -1.69 12.60
C THR A 16 10.34 -2.25 12.10
N THR A 17 10.29 -3.35 11.34
CA THR A 17 11.46 -3.96 10.71
C THR A 17 12.20 -2.95 9.83
N LEU A 18 11.47 -2.30 8.91
CA LEU A 18 12.06 -1.33 7.99
C LEU A 18 12.68 -0.12 8.72
N PHE A 19 12.01 0.44 9.72
CA PHE A 19 12.54 1.58 10.47
C PHE A 19 13.82 1.21 11.23
N LEU A 20 13.89 0.01 11.81
CA LEU A 20 15.10 -0.48 12.50
C LEU A 20 16.27 -0.71 11.54
N GLU A 21 16.02 -1.26 10.35
CA GLU A 21 17.03 -1.47 9.29
C GLU A 21 17.68 -0.15 8.85
N TYR A 22 16.90 0.93 8.79
CA TYR A 22 17.37 2.28 8.46
C TYR A 22 17.86 3.07 9.68
N GLY A 23 17.96 2.39 10.82
CA GLY A 23 18.64 2.89 12.00
C GLY A 23 17.84 3.82 12.89
N HIS A 24 16.53 3.84 12.74
CA HIS A 24 15.63 4.60 13.62
C HIS A 24 15.49 3.94 14.99
N GLU A 25 15.24 4.77 16.00
CA GLU A 25 14.77 4.30 17.31
C GLU A 25 13.25 4.11 17.21
N VAL A 26 12.77 2.90 17.48
CA VAL A 26 11.35 2.56 17.33
C VAL A 26 10.71 2.34 18.70
N VAL A 27 9.62 3.05 18.96
CA VAL A 27 8.72 2.78 20.07
C VAL A 27 7.42 2.20 19.51
N ALA A 28 7.22 0.91 19.70
CA ALA A 28 6.01 0.22 19.25
C ALA A 28 4.96 0.19 20.38
N THR A 29 3.69 0.30 20.00
CA THR A 29 2.57 0.18 20.94
C THR A 29 1.42 -0.59 20.33
N ASP A 30 0.84 -1.49 21.12
CA ASP A 30 -0.35 -2.26 20.76
C ASP A 30 -1.05 -2.72 22.05
N PRO A 31 -2.36 -2.46 22.21
CA PRO A 31 -3.08 -2.83 23.43
C PRO A 31 -3.38 -4.34 23.53
N ALA A 32 -3.21 -5.11 22.45
CA ALA A 32 -3.58 -6.51 22.42
C ALA A 32 -2.66 -7.36 23.33
N PRO A 33 -3.23 -8.29 24.13
CA PRO A 33 -2.43 -9.21 24.92
C PRO A 33 -1.42 -9.98 24.08
N GLY A 34 -0.17 -10.05 24.54
CA GLY A 34 0.94 -10.73 23.86
C GLY A 34 1.45 -10.04 22.60
N ALA A 35 1.03 -8.80 22.31
CA ALA A 35 1.47 -8.08 21.12
C ALA A 35 2.98 -7.86 21.07
N GLU A 36 3.64 -7.56 22.19
CA GLU A 36 5.10 -7.41 22.23
C GLU A 36 5.81 -8.69 21.78
N ALA A 37 5.44 -9.85 22.34
CA ALA A 37 6.05 -11.12 21.98
C ALA A 37 5.85 -11.45 20.50
N ARG A 38 4.65 -11.20 19.96
CA ARG A 38 4.35 -11.37 18.53
C ARG A 38 5.16 -10.43 17.65
N LEU A 39 5.27 -9.15 18.03
CA LEU A 39 6.09 -8.17 17.30
C LEU A 39 7.54 -8.61 17.27
N ARG A 40 8.12 -8.97 18.43
CA ARG A 40 9.52 -9.39 18.53
C ARG A 40 9.81 -10.66 17.73
N ALA A 41 8.84 -11.58 17.61
CA ALA A 41 8.97 -12.75 16.76
C ALA A 41 8.88 -12.43 15.26
N ALA A 42 8.10 -11.40 14.87
CA ALA A 42 7.89 -11.02 13.48
C ALA A 42 8.97 -10.07 12.93
N VAL A 43 9.63 -9.28 13.79
CA VAL A 43 10.68 -8.34 13.39
C VAL A 43 11.98 -9.08 13.12
N THR A 44 12.46 -8.99 11.89
CA THR A 44 13.68 -9.66 11.41
C THR A 44 14.95 -8.81 11.55
N ALA A 45 14.80 -7.51 11.80
CA ALA A 45 15.91 -6.57 11.99
C ALA A 45 16.53 -6.65 13.40
N ASP A 46 17.68 -5.98 13.60
CA ASP A 46 18.24 -5.80 14.94
C ASP A 46 17.28 -4.99 15.84
N GLN A 47 16.88 -5.60 16.95
CA GLN A 47 15.88 -5.06 17.87
C GLN A 47 16.49 -4.25 19.03
N THR A 48 17.80 -4.00 19.05
CA THR A 48 18.46 -3.19 20.09
C THR A 48 17.87 -1.79 20.25
N ARG A 49 17.32 -1.23 19.17
CA ARG A 49 16.63 0.07 19.11
C ARG A 49 15.11 -0.02 19.18
N LEU A 50 14.57 -1.20 19.50
CA LEU A 50 13.13 -1.44 19.64
C LEU A 50 12.73 -1.44 21.11
N SER A 51 11.86 -0.49 21.48
CA SER A 51 11.14 -0.49 22.74
C SER A 51 9.65 -0.71 22.52
N PHE A 52 8.97 -1.25 23.54
CA PHE A 52 7.54 -1.52 23.49
C PHE A 52 6.85 -0.94 24.72
N THR A 53 5.63 -0.43 24.54
CA THR A 53 4.75 -0.04 25.64
C THR A 53 3.30 -0.29 25.24
N THR A 54 2.41 -0.46 26.20
CA THR A 54 0.95 -0.50 25.96
C THR A 54 0.29 0.87 26.12
N ASP A 55 1.05 1.89 26.55
CA ASP A 55 0.56 3.26 26.72
C ASP A 55 0.84 4.07 25.45
N LEU A 56 -0.22 4.32 24.69
CA LEU A 56 -0.15 5.08 23.43
C LEU A 56 0.43 6.49 23.62
N ALA A 57 0.08 7.19 24.69
CA ALA A 57 0.57 8.56 24.92
C ALA A 57 2.07 8.56 25.19
N ARG A 58 2.56 7.59 25.98
CA ARG A 58 4.01 7.41 26.21
C ARG A 58 4.76 7.01 24.94
N ALA A 59 4.15 6.20 24.08
CA ALA A 59 4.78 5.76 22.85
C ALA A 59 5.13 6.92 21.92
N VAL A 60 4.28 7.95 21.88
CA VAL A 60 4.37 9.05 20.91
C VAL A 60 4.93 10.36 21.46
N ALA A 61 5.13 10.45 22.78
CA ALA A 61 5.52 11.68 23.49
C ALA A 61 6.78 12.37 22.93
N ASP A 62 7.73 11.59 22.41
CA ASP A 62 8.99 12.08 21.82
C ASP A 62 9.14 11.67 20.34
N ALA A 63 8.07 11.21 19.69
CA ALA A 63 8.13 10.71 18.33
C ALA A 63 8.17 11.88 17.34
N GLU A 64 9.15 11.86 16.43
CA GLU A 64 9.25 12.82 15.31
C GLU A 64 8.36 12.38 14.14
N PHE A 65 8.07 11.08 14.04
CA PHE A 65 7.16 10.50 13.06
C PHE A 65 6.33 9.40 13.73
N VAL A 66 5.03 9.37 13.46
CA VAL A 66 4.12 8.34 13.96
C VAL A 66 3.48 7.63 12.77
N GLN A 67 3.62 6.30 12.72
CA GLN A 67 2.93 5.45 11.77
C GLN A 67 1.83 4.65 12.49
N GLU A 68 0.58 4.96 12.19
CA GLU A 68 -0.61 4.28 12.70
C GLU A 68 -1.04 3.14 11.77
N ASN A 69 -1.21 1.95 12.33
CA ASN A 69 -1.47 0.67 11.67
C ASN A 69 -2.54 -0.14 12.39
N GLY A 70 -3.38 0.53 13.17
CA GLY A 70 -4.51 -0.05 13.86
C GLY A 70 -5.64 -0.47 12.90
N PRO A 71 -6.75 -0.99 13.46
CA PRO A 71 -7.86 -1.50 12.67
C PRO A 71 -8.39 -0.50 11.63
N GLU A 72 -8.87 -1.02 10.49
CA GLU A 72 -9.52 -0.22 9.44
C GLU A 72 -10.96 0.13 9.83
N ARG A 73 -11.11 0.77 11.00
CA ARG A 73 -12.39 1.16 11.61
C ARG A 73 -12.37 2.65 11.95
N PRO A 74 -13.34 3.43 11.44
CA PRO A 74 -13.47 4.86 11.70
C PRO A 74 -13.31 5.23 13.19
N GLU A 75 -14.05 4.56 14.08
CA GLU A 75 -14.11 4.90 15.51
C GLU A 75 -12.79 4.59 16.23
N ALA A 76 -12.15 3.46 15.87
CA ALA A 76 -10.85 3.11 16.43
C ALA A 76 -9.77 4.12 16.04
N LYS A 77 -9.82 4.63 14.79
CA LYS A 77 -8.90 5.68 14.35
C LYS A 77 -9.19 7.01 15.04
N ASP A 78 -10.46 7.34 15.34
CA ASP A 78 -10.76 8.54 16.11
C ASP A 78 -10.11 8.52 17.49
N GLU A 79 -10.28 7.42 18.22
CA GLU A 79 -9.70 7.25 19.56
C GLU A 79 -8.17 7.37 19.53
N VAL A 80 -7.52 6.72 18.57
CA VAL A 80 -6.07 6.78 18.41
C VAL A 80 -5.61 8.20 18.06
N PHE A 81 -6.17 8.81 17.01
CA PHE A 81 -5.71 10.11 16.52
C PHE A 81 -6.01 11.26 17.47
N ALA A 82 -7.04 11.16 18.32
CA ALA A 82 -7.25 12.11 19.41
C ALA A 82 -6.10 12.08 20.43
N VAL A 83 -5.62 10.89 20.80
CA VAL A 83 -4.46 10.74 21.70
C VAL A 83 -3.17 11.20 21.01
N LEU A 84 -2.98 10.85 19.73
CA LEU A 84 -1.83 11.32 18.95
C LEU A 84 -1.77 12.85 18.90
N ASP A 85 -2.91 13.49 18.68
CA ASP A 85 -2.98 14.95 18.60
C ASP A 85 -2.60 15.62 19.93
N ALA A 86 -3.01 15.01 21.05
CA ALA A 86 -2.72 15.55 22.38
C ALA A 86 -1.28 15.28 22.86
N ALA A 87 -0.73 14.10 22.57
CA ALA A 87 0.50 13.62 23.18
C ALA A 87 1.75 13.77 22.31
N ALA A 88 1.62 13.73 20.97
CA ALA A 88 2.78 13.79 20.09
C ALA A 88 3.35 15.22 19.94
N PRO A 89 4.68 15.40 19.81
CA PRO A 89 5.31 16.70 19.64
C PRO A 89 4.69 17.52 18.51
N PRO A 90 4.54 18.85 18.63
CA PRO A 90 3.88 19.69 17.61
C PRO A 90 4.45 19.56 16.18
N GLY A 91 5.74 19.25 16.05
CA GLY A 91 6.40 19.06 14.76
C GLY A 91 6.35 17.64 14.18
N SER A 92 5.71 16.69 14.88
CA SER A 92 5.62 15.30 14.41
C SER A 92 4.68 15.17 13.22
N VAL A 93 4.98 14.25 12.30
CA VAL A 93 4.02 13.80 11.28
C VAL A 93 3.21 12.64 11.83
N LEU A 94 1.88 12.68 11.65
CA LEU A 94 0.95 11.63 12.05
C LEU A 94 0.39 10.93 10.81
N ALA A 95 1.01 9.83 10.41
CA ALA A 95 0.65 9.07 9.21
C ALA A 95 -0.22 7.87 9.56
N SER A 96 -1.35 7.68 8.87
CA SER A 96 -2.13 6.45 8.91
C SER A 96 -1.79 5.53 7.74
N SER A 97 -1.72 4.22 7.98
CA SER A 97 -1.61 3.18 6.95
C SER A 97 -2.96 2.82 6.30
N SER A 98 -4.01 3.60 6.54
CA SER A 98 -5.36 3.32 6.03
C SER A 98 -5.39 3.14 4.51
N SER A 99 -6.02 2.06 4.06
CA SER A 99 -6.15 1.71 2.65
C SER A 99 -7.45 2.22 2.01
N GLY A 100 -8.42 2.64 2.84
CA GLY A 100 -9.74 3.09 2.36
C GLY A 100 -10.29 4.36 3.03
N LEU A 101 -9.90 4.68 4.27
CA LEU A 101 -10.41 5.88 4.93
C LEU A 101 -9.72 7.13 4.41
N LEU A 102 -10.53 8.18 4.21
CA LEU A 102 -10.03 9.46 3.74
C LEU A 102 -9.24 10.16 4.86
N PRO A 103 -8.06 10.75 4.58
CA PRO A 103 -7.29 11.49 5.55
C PRO A 103 -8.09 12.64 6.18
N SER A 104 -8.96 13.32 5.44
CA SER A 104 -9.83 14.38 5.99
C SER A 104 -10.82 13.86 7.04
N ARG A 105 -11.22 12.58 6.95
CA ARG A 105 -12.06 11.93 7.96
C ARG A 105 -11.26 11.58 9.21
N ILE A 106 -10.02 11.11 9.06
CA ILE A 106 -9.12 10.83 10.19
C ILE A 106 -8.78 12.14 10.92
N GLN A 107 -8.51 13.21 10.16
CA GLN A 107 -8.23 14.55 10.68
C GLN A 107 -9.29 15.07 11.66
N ARG A 108 -10.56 14.65 11.55
CA ARG A 108 -11.66 15.15 12.41
C ARG A 108 -11.42 14.84 13.89
N ALA A 109 -10.66 13.79 14.20
CA ALA A 109 -10.28 13.43 15.55
C ALA A 109 -9.24 14.37 16.16
N CYS A 110 -8.52 15.14 15.33
CA CYS A 110 -7.49 16.06 15.77
C CYS A 110 -8.06 17.48 15.91
N ALA A 111 -8.19 17.94 17.15
CA ALA A 111 -8.77 19.23 17.50
C ALA A 111 -7.75 20.37 17.49
N THR A 112 -6.47 20.07 17.75
CA THR A 112 -5.43 21.07 17.96
C THR A 112 -4.56 21.28 16.74
N ARG A 113 -4.05 20.20 16.13
CA ARG A 113 -3.08 20.27 15.03
C ARG A 113 -3.37 19.26 13.91
N PRO A 114 -4.51 19.38 13.20
CA PRO A 114 -4.84 18.49 12.10
C PRO A 114 -3.89 18.61 10.89
N GLU A 115 -3.12 19.68 10.79
CA GLU A 115 -2.23 19.98 9.65
C GLU A 115 -1.06 19.00 9.49
N ARG A 116 -0.72 18.25 10.53
CA ARG A 116 0.32 17.22 10.50
C ARG A 116 -0.19 15.81 10.22
N VAL A 117 -1.50 15.65 10.04
CA VAL A 117 -2.13 14.35 9.77
C VAL A 117 -2.19 14.10 8.28
N LEU A 118 -1.82 12.89 7.86
CA LEU A 118 -1.93 12.41 6.48
C LEU A 118 -2.08 10.89 6.46
N VAL A 119 -2.36 10.33 5.27
CA VAL A 119 -2.20 8.90 5.03
C VAL A 119 -0.84 8.65 4.40
N GLY A 120 -0.10 7.68 4.93
CA GLY A 120 1.10 7.11 4.34
C GLY A 120 0.85 5.63 4.11
N HIS A 121 0.10 5.32 3.05
CA HIS A 121 -0.42 3.98 2.76
C HIS A 121 0.66 3.10 2.11
N PRO A 122 1.12 2.03 2.79
CA PRO A 122 2.05 1.07 2.21
C PRO A 122 1.32 -0.01 1.39
N PHE A 123 2.09 -0.84 0.71
CA PHE A 123 1.61 -2.05 0.05
C PHE A 123 2.19 -3.30 0.72
N ASN A 124 1.37 -4.34 0.88
CA ASN A 124 1.79 -5.53 1.60
C ASN A 124 2.71 -6.43 0.76
N PRO A 125 3.88 -6.86 1.26
CA PRO A 125 4.48 -6.49 2.55
C PRO A 125 5.31 -5.18 2.48
N PRO A 126 5.11 -4.21 3.41
CA PRO A 126 5.75 -2.88 3.34
C PRO A 126 7.28 -2.85 3.29
N HIS A 127 7.93 -3.88 3.85
CA HIS A 127 9.39 -3.99 3.85
C HIS A 127 9.92 -4.34 2.44
N LEU A 128 9.15 -5.07 1.63
CA LEU A 128 9.51 -5.40 0.25
C LEU A 128 8.96 -4.40 -0.75
N ILE A 129 7.66 -4.10 -0.72
CA ILE A 129 7.04 -3.23 -1.73
C ILE A 129 7.42 -1.76 -1.43
N PRO A 130 8.16 -1.08 -2.32
CA PRO A 130 8.71 0.23 -1.99
C PRO A 130 7.69 1.37 -2.12
N LEU A 131 6.54 1.15 -2.75
CA LEU A 131 5.55 2.22 -2.96
C LEU A 131 4.90 2.63 -1.63
N VAL A 132 4.80 3.94 -1.43
CA VAL A 132 4.01 4.54 -0.33
C VAL A 132 3.15 5.65 -0.91
N GLU A 133 1.84 5.58 -0.74
CA GLU A 133 0.92 6.65 -1.14
C GLU A 133 0.79 7.67 -0.01
N VAL A 134 1.36 8.86 -0.22
CA VAL A 134 1.24 10.00 0.68
C VAL A 134 0.02 10.82 0.26
N VAL A 135 -1.05 10.75 1.06
CA VAL A 135 -2.35 11.35 0.77
C VAL A 135 -2.65 12.45 1.80
N PRO A 136 -2.59 13.73 1.41
CA PRO A 136 -3.03 14.81 2.27
C PRO A 136 -4.56 14.84 2.38
N GLY A 137 -5.06 15.18 3.56
CA GLY A 137 -6.44 15.61 3.78
C GLY A 137 -6.60 17.11 3.55
N GLU A 138 -7.83 17.59 3.66
CA GLU A 138 -8.23 18.99 3.44
C GLU A 138 -7.45 19.99 4.30
N ARG A 139 -7.05 19.58 5.51
CA ARG A 139 -6.32 20.44 6.46
C ARG A 139 -4.83 20.17 6.51
N THR A 140 -4.32 19.18 5.78
CA THR A 140 -2.90 18.80 5.84
C THR A 140 -2.02 19.92 5.30
N GLY A 141 -1.05 20.35 6.09
CA GLY A 141 -0.08 21.36 5.70
C GLY A 141 0.98 20.79 4.76
N GLU A 142 1.46 21.64 3.85
CA GLU A 142 2.50 21.28 2.89
C GLU A 142 3.78 20.75 3.56
N ALA A 143 4.16 21.34 4.70
CA ALA A 143 5.33 20.92 5.46
C ALA A 143 5.23 19.46 5.94
N ALA A 144 4.04 18.99 6.32
CA ALA A 144 3.83 17.61 6.74
C ALA A 144 3.93 16.64 5.55
N VAL A 145 3.41 17.04 4.38
CA VAL A 145 3.53 16.26 3.14
C VAL A 145 4.99 16.12 2.75
N GLU A 146 5.75 17.22 2.69
CA GLU A 146 7.17 17.18 2.31
C GLU A 146 8.01 16.42 3.34
N ALA A 147 7.71 16.55 4.64
CA ALA A 147 8.34 15.76 5.70
C ALA A 147 8.08 14.26 5.51
N ALA A 148 6.84 13.84 5.23
CA ALA A 148 6.52 12.43 4.96
C ALA A 148 7.17 11.91 3.68
N MET A 149 7.14 12.69 2.60
CA MET A 149 7.80 12.34 1.34
C MET A 149 9.32 12.17 1.55
N SER A 150 9.96 13.07 2.30
CA SER A 150 11.38 12.98 2.64
C SER A 150 11.66 11.77 3.54
N PHE A 151 10.83 11.55 4.56
CA PHE A 151 10.96 10.42 5.49
C PHE A 151 10.93 9.09 4.75
N TYR A 152 9.90 8.83 3.93
CA TYR A 152 9.79 7.59 3.19
C TYR A 152 10.90 7.42 2.13
N ARG A 153 11.32 8.50 1.44
CA ARG A 153 12.49 8.44 0.54
C ARG A 153 13.76 8.05 1.30
N GLY A 154 13.96 8.58 2.51
CA GLY A 154 15.09 8.24 3.38
C GLY A 154 15.13 6.75 3.77
N LEU A 155 13.99 6.07 3.75
CA LEU A 155 13.83 4.63 3.99
C LEU A 155 13.99 3.77 2.73
N GLY A 156 14.51 4.35 1.64
CA GLY A 156 14.61 3.70 0.34
C GLY A 156 13.24 3.39 -0.30
N ARG A 157 12.16 3.97 0.22
CA ARG A 157 10.82 3.84 -0.37
C ARG A 157 10.67 4.81 -1.56
N ARG A 158 9.70 4.54 -2.43
CA ARG A 158 9.31 5.40 -3.55
C ARG A 158 7.95 6.02 -3.24
N PRO A 159 7.87 7.06 -2.38
CA PRO A 159 6.61 7.68 -2.05
C PRO A 159 6.06 8.49 -3.24
N ILE A 160 4.76 8.43 -3.44
CA ILE A 160 4.02 9.27 -4.39
C ILE A 160 3.07 10.19 -3.64
N ARG A 161 3.00 11.45 -4.06
CA ARG A 161 2.05 12.41 -3.52
C ARG A 161 0.75 12.34 -4.29
N LEU A 162 -0.34 12.02 -3.61
CA LEU A 162 -1.67 12.22 -4.14
C LEU A 162 -2.04 13.70 -4.03
N ARG A 163 -2.60 14.26 -5.11
CA ARG A 163 -3.04 15.67 -5.14
C ARG A 163 -4.45 15.85 -4.57
N ARG A 164 -5.19 14.76 -4.39
CA ARG A 164 -6.54 14.74 -3.88
C ARG A 164 -6.77 13.41 -3.17
N GLU A 165 -7.49 13.44 -2.05
CA GLU A 165 -7.96 12.21 -1.43
C GLU A 165 -9.04 11.54 -2.28
N LEU A 166 -8.93 10.21 -2.41
CA LEU A 166 -9.83 9.39 -3.19
C LEU A 166 -10.06 8.08 -2.43
N PRO A 167 -11.28 7.52 -2.42
CA PRO A 167 -11.50 6.18 -1.91
C PRO A 167 -10.64 5.16 -2.68
N GLY A 168 -9.83 4.39 -1.94
CA GLY A 168 -8.89 3.42 -2.50
C GLY A 168 -7.64 4.04 -3.13
N HIS A 169 -7.34 5.32 -2.89
CA HIS A 169 -6.12 5.99 -3.33
C HIS A 169 -5.88 5.84 -4.85
N VAL A 170 -4.66 5.67 -5.35
CA VAL A 170 -4.40 5.49 -6.79
C VAL A 170 -4.23 4.01 -7.13
N ALA A 171 -3.33 3.31 -6.44
CA ALA A 171 -2.98 1.94 -6.81
C ALA A 171 -4.11 0.94 -6.54
N ASN A 172 -4.84 1.02 -5.42
CA ASN A 172 -5.99 0.13 -5.20
C ASN A 172 -7.14 0.42 -6.19
N ARG A 173 -7.30 1.66 -6.67
CA ARG A 173 -8.29 1.97 -7.72
C ARG A 173 -7.93 1.34 -9.06
N LEU A 174 -6.66 1.37 -9.44
CA LEU A 174 -6.19 0.70 -10.65
C LEU A 174 -6.35 -0.83 -10.53
N GLN A 175 -6.02 -1.39 -9.37
CA GLN A 175 -6.23 -2.82 -9.08
C GLN A 175 -7.71 -3.20 -9.11
N ALA A 176 -8.58 -2.40 -8.49
CA ALA A 176 -10.02 -2.63 -8.52
C ALA A 176 -10.61 -2.56 -9.93
N ALA A 177 -10.08 -1.69 -10.80
CA ALA A 177 -10.49 -1.63 -12.19
C ALA A 177 -10.13 -2.92 -12.95
N LEU A 178 -8.92 -3.45 -12.72
CA LEU A 178 -8.49 -4.74 -13.29
C LEU A 178 -9.35 -5.90 -12.77
N TRP A 179 -9.58 -5.98 -11.46
CA TRP A 179 -10.42 -7.02 -10.86
C TRP A 179 -11.87 -6.95 -11.35
N ARG A 180 -12.42 -5.75 -11.51
CA ARG A 180 -13.76 -5.58 -12.06
C ARG A 180 -13.88 -6.26 -13.42
N GLU A 181 -12.91 -6.08 -14.30
CA GLU A 181 -12.94 -6.72 -15.61
C GLU A 181 -12.65 -8.22 -15.53
N ALA A 182 -11.66 -8.64 -14.73
CA ALA A 182 -11.37 -10.07 -14.53
C ALA A 182 -12.61 -10.84 -14.05
N TYR A 183 -13.35 -10.28 -13.08
CA TYR A 183 -14.59 -10.89 -12.59
C TYR A 183 -15.68 -10.91 -13.65
N SER A 184 -15.75 -9.89 -14.51
CA SER A 184 -16.69 -9.87 -15.62
C SER A 184 -16.37 -10.96 -16.64
N LEU A 185 -15.10 -11.18 -16.96
CA LEU A 185 -14.68 -12.23 -17.90
C LEU A 185 -15.02 -13.63 -17.38
N VAL A 186 -14.84 -13.88 -16.07
CA VAL A 186 -15.28 -15.13 -15.44
C VAL A 186 -16.80 -15.26 -15.47
N GLU A 187 -17.55 -14.20 -15.11
CA GLU A 187 -19.02 -14.20 -15.10
C GLU A 187 -19.60 -14.47 -16.50
N ARG A 188 -18.99 -13.90 -17.54
CA ARG A 188 -19.35 -14.10 -18.95
C ARG A 188 -18.90 -15.44 -19.52
N GLY A 189 -18.10 -16.22 -18.77
CA GLY A 189 -17.50 -17.46 -19.25
C GLY A 189 -16.49 -17.25 -20.40
N ALA A 190 -15.91 -16.05 -20.51
CA ALA A 190 -14.98 -15.68 -21.58
C ALA A 190 -13.60 -16.36 -21.41
N ALA A 191 -13.18 -16.59 -20.16
CA ALA A 191 -11.94 -17.28 -19.82
C ALA A 191 -12.03 -17.92 -18.43
N SER A 192 -11.19 -18.93 -18.17
CA SER A 192 -11.04 -19.51 -16.83
C SER A 192 -10.26 -18.56 -15.90
N VAL A 193 -10.33 -18.79 -14.59
CA VAL A 193 -9.54 -18.02 -13.61
C VAL A 193 -8.04 -18.13 -13.91
N ALA A 194 -7.54 -19.36 -14.10
CA ALA A 194 -6.14 -19.63 -14.39
C ALA A 194 -5.66 -19.00 -15.70
N ASP A 195 -6.50 -18.98 -16.74
CA ASP A 195 -6.13 -18.33 -18.01
C ASP A 195 -6.04 -16.80 -17.86
N ILE A 196 -6.93 -16.19 -17.06
CA ILE A 196 -6.88 -14.75 -16.77
C ILE A 196 -5.62 -14.40 -15.97
N ASP A 197 -5.29 -15.19 -14.95
CA ASP A 197 -4.07 -15.00 -14.15
C ASP A 197 -2.82 -15.20 -15.01
N THR A 198 -2.79 -16.24 -15.85
CA THR A 198 -1.71 -16.48 -16.83
C THR A 198 -1.58 -15.31 -17.80
N ALA A 199 -2.69 -14.79 -18.33
CA ALA A 199 -2.68 -13.66 -19.26
C ALA A 199 -2.04 -12.42 -18.64
N ILE A 200 -2.30 -12.12 -17.36
CA ILE A 200 -1.67 -11.01 -16.66
C ILE A 200 -0.22 -11.32 -16.30
N ALA A 201 0.05 -12.44 -15.63
CA ALA A 201 1.38 -12.79 -15.11
C ALA A 201 2.44 -12.93 -16.21
N HIS A 202 2.06 -13.48 -17.38
CA HIS A 202 2.98 -13.73 -18.49
C HIS A 202 2.85 -12.73 -19.66
N GLY A 203 1.87 -11.83 -19.62
CA GLY A 203 1.66 -10.80 -20.64
C GLY A 203 1.98 -9.39 -20.11
N PRO A 204 0.97 -8.49 -19.97
CA PRO A 204 1.18 -7.15 -19.45
C PRO A 204 1.91 -7.06 -18.09
N GLY A 205 1.71 -8.01 -17.19
CA GLY A 205 2.29 -7.97 -15.84
C GLY A 205 3.81 -7.84 -15.84
N LEU A 206 4.49 -8.52 -16.76
CA LEU A 206 5.96 -8.43 -16.91
C LEU A 206 6.42 -7.00 -17.21
N ARG A 207 5.77 -6.31 -18.15
CA ARG A 207 6.09 -4.91 -18.48
C ARG A 207 5.59 -3.92 -17.43
N TRP A 208 4.54 -4.25 -16.68
CA TRP A 208 4.02 -3.43 -15.58
C TRP A 208 4.94 -3.47 -14.34
N ALA A 209 5.65 -4.58 -14.12
CA ALA A 209 6.67 -4.67 -13.09
C ALA A 209 7.86 -3.72 -13.36
N LEU A 210 8.12 -3.42 -14.63
CA LEU A 210 9.19 -2.54 -15.07
C LEU A 210 8.75 -1.09 -15.17
N LEU A 211 7.59 -0.82 -15.78
CA LEU A 211 7.12 0.52 -16.16
C LEU A 211 5.65 0.73 -15.85
N GLY A 212 5.27 1.98 -15.54
CA GLY A 212 3.88 2.38 -15.39
C GLY A 212 3.09 2.35 -16.71
N PRO A 213 1.75 2.47 -16.66
CA PRO A 213 0.88 2.35 -17.83
C PRO A 213 1.20 3.37 -18.93
N PHE A 214 1.45 4.63 -18.56
CA PHE A 214 1.72 5.70 -19.53
C PHE A 214 3.06 5.52 -20.26
N LEU A 215 4.12 5.12 -19.56
CA LEU A 215 5.42 4.86 -20.20
C LEU A 215 5.35 3.63 -21.10
N ASN A 216 4.67 2.57 -20.66
CA ASN A 216 4.42 1.41 -21.51
C ASN A 216 3.67 1.78 -22.79
N GLN A 217 2.60 2.59 -22.69
CA GLN A 217 1.89 3.08 -23.87
C GLN A 217 2.78 3.96 -24.75
N HIS A 218 3.56 4.85 -24.15
CA HIS A 218 4.49 5.69 -24.90
C HIS A 218 5.46 4.86 -25.73
N LEU A 219 6.08 3.83 -25.14
CA LEU A 219 7.04 2.97 -25.83
C LEU A 219 6.38 2.10 -26.93
N SER A 220 5.12 1.71 -26.76
CA SER A 220 4.37 1.00 -27.80
C SER A 220 4.05 1.87 -29.03
N GLY A 221 4.16 3.20 -28.93
CA GLY A 221 3.89 4.13 -30.02
C GLY A 221 5.04 4.37 -31.00
N GLY A 222 6.17 3.70 -30.81
CA GLY A 222 7.37 3.90 -31.64
C GLY A 222 7.85 5.36 -31.63
N ALA A 223 8.26 5.88 -32.79
CA ALA A 223 8.80 7.23 -32.90
C ALA A 223 7.79 8.35 -32.55
N GLY A 224 6.49 8.08 -32.68
CA GLY A 224 5.44 9.04 -32.34
C GLY A 224 4.99 8.98 -30.88
N GLY A 225 5.53 8.04 -30.10
CA GLY A 225 5.26 7.90 -28.67
C GLY A 225 3.78 7.77 -28.34
N ILE A 226 3.40 8.24 -27.14
CA ILE A 226 2.01 8.14 -26.66
C ILE A 226 1.01 8.90 -27.54
N ALA A 227 1.42 10.01 -28.18
CA ALA A 227 0.53 10.74 -29.08
C ALA A 227 0.07 9.87 -30.24
N HIS A 228 1.01 9.15 -30.87
CA HIS A 228 0.68 8.20 -31.93
C HIS A 228 -0.26 7.07 -31.45
N VAL A 229 -0.03 6.54 -30.25
CA VAL A 229 -0.93 5.54 -29.64
C VAL A 229 -2.34 6.10 -29.44
N LEU A 230 -2.46 7.31 -28.89
CA LEU A 230 -3.77 7.91 -28.65
C LEU A 230 -4.51 8.21 -29.95
N ASP A 231 -3.81 8.66 -31.00
CA ASP A 231 -4.43 8.94 -32.29
C ASP A 231 -4.93 7.67 -33.01
N HIS A 232 -4.17 6.57 -32.92
CA HIS A 232 -4.45 5.35 -33.70
C HIS A 232 -5.23 4.29 -32.91
N LEU A 233 -4.92 4.15 -31.62
CA LEU A 233 -5.54 3.16 -30.74
C LEU A 233 -6.55 3.78 -29.77
N GLY A 234 -6.62 5.10 -29.65
CA GLY A 234 -7.63 5.76 -28.81
C GLY A 234 -9.06 5.38 -29.17
N PRO A 235 -9.53 5.52 -30.43
CA PRO A 235 -10.89 5.14 -30.79
C PRO A 235 -11.20 3.64 -30.55
N PRO A 236 -10.34 2.67 -30.96
CA PRO A 236 -10.54 1.27 -30.58
C PRO A 236 -10.52 1.02 -29.06
N MET A 237 -9.68 1.74 -28.30
CA MET A 237 -9.68 1.63 -26.83
C MET A 237 -11.00 2.05 -26.22
N GLU A 238 -11.63 3.12 -26.73
CA GLU A 238 -12.95 3.55 -26.27
C GLU A 238 -14.03 2.50 -26.58
N GLU A 239 -13.96 1.84 -27.74
CA GLU A 239 -14.85 0.71 -28.07
C GLU A 239 -14.68 -0.45 -27.10
N TRP A 240 -13.44 -0.83 -26.77
CA TRP A 240 -13.17 -1.86 -25.75
C TRP A 240 -13.65 -1.44 -24.37
N TRP A 241 -13.46 -0.17 -23.98
CA TRP A 241 -13.94 0.35 -22.70
C TRP A 241 -15.46 0.30 -22.58
N ALA A 242 -16.18 0.48 -23.69
CA ALA A 242 -17.63 0.39 -23.73
C ALA A 242 -18.14 -1.06 -23.55
N ASP A 243 -17.35 -2.08 -23.92
CA ASP A 243 -17.66 -3.50 -23.70
C ASP A 243 -17.34 -3.97 -22.27
N LEU A 244 -16.47 -3.25 -21.54
CA LEU A 244 -16.09 -3.64 -20.18
C LEU A 244 -17.32 -3.82 -19.29
N GLY A 245 -17.32 -4.92 -18.54
CA GLY A 245 -18.46 -5.25 -17.70
C GLY A 245 -18.51 -4.46 -16.39
N THR A 246 -19.70 -4.45 -15.79
CA THR A 246 -19.92 -3.95 -14.42
C THR A 246 -20.49 -5.07 -13.55
N PRO A 247 -19.71 -6.15 -13.29
CA PRO A 247 -20.20 -7.30 -12.56
C PRO A 247 -20.58 -6.90 -11.13
N ARG A 248 -21.54 -7.62 -10.56
CA ARG A 248 -21.80 -7.61 -9.13
C ARG A 248 -21.23 -8.88 -8.55
N LEU A 249 -20.56 -8.78 -7.41
CA LEU A 249 -20.05 -9.95 -6.71
C LEU A 249 -21.21 -10.73 -6.06
N THR A 250 -21.93 -11.49 -6.90
CA THR A 250 -22.99 -12.40 -6.48
C THR A 250 -22.40 -13.61 -5.76
N PRO A 251 -23.18 -14.31 -4.92
CA PRO A 251 -22.74 -15.57 -4.33
C PRO A 251 -22.30 -16.61 -5.38
N GLU A 252 -22.94 -16.61 -6.54
CA GLU A 252 -22.63 -17.51 -7.66
C GLU A 252 -21.25 -17.20 -8.25
N LEU A 253 -21.00 -15.92 -8.57
CA LEU A 253 -19.72 -15.47 -9.11
C LEU A 253 -18.59 -15.67 -8.09
N ALA A 254 -18.83 -15.34 -6.82
CA ALA A 254 -17.87 -15.59 -5.76
C ALA A 254 -17.49 -17.08 -5.67
N ARG A 255 -18.47 -17.99 -5.70
CA ARG A 255 -18.21 -19.44 -5.72
C ARG A 255 -17.47 -19.88 -6.97
N ALA A 256 -17.76 -19.30 -8.14
CA ALA A 256 -17.05 -19.62 -9.38
C ALA A 256 -15.56 -19.24 -9.30
N ILE A 257 -15.27 -18.02 -8.84
CA ILE A 257 -13.89 -17.53 -8.65
C ILE A 257 -13.17 -18.40 -7.61
N THR A 258 -13.79 -18.66 -6.46
CA THR A 258 -13.17 -19.49 -5.41
C THR A 258 -12.85 -20.90 -5.91
N ARG A 259 -13.74 -21.52 -6.69
CA ARG A 259 -13.45 -22.83 -7.30
C ARG A 259 -12.29 -22.74 -8.29
N GLY A 260 -12.28 -21.74 -9.17
CA GLY A 260 -11.20 -21.56 -10.14
C GLY A 260 -9.83 -21.38 -9.49
N VAL A 261 -9.73 -20.57 -8.42
CA VAL A 261 -8.49 -20.43 -7.64
C VAL A 261 -8.09 -21.75 -6.97
N ALA A 262 -9.05 -22.49 -6.41
CA ALA A 262 -8.76 -23.80 -5.79
C ALA A 262 -8.28 -24.84 -6.81
N GLU A 263 -8.80 -24.80 -8.04
CA GLU A 263 -8.34 -25.64 -9.15
C GLU A 263 -6.92 -25.25 -9.60
N GLU A 264 -6.62 -23.95 -9.68
CA GLU A 264 -5.29 -23.44 -10.03
C GLU A 264 -4.22 -23.77 -8.98
N LEU A 265 -4.58 -23.69 -7.70
CA LEU A 265 -3.69 -24.05 -6.59
C LEU A 265 -3.58 -25.58 -6.38
N ALA A 266 -4.32 -26.40 -7.12
CA ALA A 266 -4.33 -27.84 -6.92
C ALA A 266 -2.92 -28.43 -7.15
N GLY A 267 -2.33 -28.96 -6.08
CA GLY A 267 -0.99 -29.55 -6.12
C GLY A 267 0.16 -28.58 -5.81
N THR A 268 -0.14 -27.31 -5.52
CA THR A 268 0.84 -26.31 -5.09
C THR A 268 0.59 -25.91 -3.64
N ALA A 269 1.61 -25.99 -2.79
CA ALA A 269 1.49 -25.49 -1.43
C ALA A 269 1.55 -23.96 -1.44
N GLU A 270 0.53 -23.28 -0.90
CA GLU A 270 0.48 -21.81 -0.86
C GLU A 270 1.72 -21.18 -0.20
N ALA A 271 2.27 -21.84 0.83
CA ALA A 271 3.48 -21.38 1.50
C ALA A 271 4.71 -21.39 0.58
N GLU A 272 4.83 -22.38 -0.30
CA GLU A 272 5.92 -22.46 -1.28
C GLU A 272 5.74 -21.37 -2.34
N LEU A 273 4.52 -21.19 -2.86
CA LEU A 273 4.21 -20.14 -3.82
C LEU A 273 4.53 -18.73 -3.28
N VAL A 274 4.18 -18.46 -2.02
CA VAL A 274 4.48 -17.19 -1.37
C VAL A 274 5.99 -16.99 -1.22
N ALA A 275 6.73 -18.02 -0.81
CA ALA A 275 8.17 -17.95 -0.67
C ALA A 275 8.88 -17.70 -2.01
N GLU A 276 8.47 -18.40 -3.07
CA GLU A 276 8.99 -18.21 -4.42
C GLU A 276 8.69 -16.82 -4.97
N ARG A 277 7.44 -16.35 -4.81
CA ARG A 277 7.02 -15.00 -5.20
C ARG A 277 7.90 -13.94 -4.53
N ASP A 278 8.09 -14.03 -3.22
CA ASP A 278 8.82 -13.03 -2.46
C ASP A 278 10.33 -13.04 -2.81
N ALA A 279 10.91 -14.22 -3.07
CA ALA A 279 12.28 -14.35 -3.56
C ALA A 279 12.49 -13.74 -4.96
N LEU A 280 11.57 -14.00 -5.90
CA LEU A 280 11.62 -13.43 -7.24
C LEU A 280 11.40 -11.91 -7.22
N LEU A 281 10.51 -11.44 -6.36
CA LEU A 281 10.26 -10.02 -6.17
C LEU A 281 11.51 -9.31 -5.63
N ALA A 282 12.25 -9.91 -4.69
CA ALA A 282 13.51 -9.36 -4.20
C ALA A 282 14.55 -9.24 -5.33
N LEU A 283 14.67 -10.26 -6.20
CA LEU A 283 15.56 -10.21 -7.37
C LEU A 283 15.16 -9.11 -8.35
N LEU A 284 13.86 -8.95 -8.62
CA LEU A 284 13.36 -7.90 -9.50
C LEU A 284 13.65 -6.50 -8.92
N LEU A 285 13.46 -6.32 -7.61
CA LEU A 285 13.73 -5.04 -6.94
C LEU A 285 15.22 -4.69 -6.97
N ASP A 286 16.11 -5.66 -6.71
CA ASP A 286 17.56 -5.47 -6.83
C ASP A 286 17.95 -5.12 -8.27
N ALA A 287 17.41 -5.82 -9.27
CA ALA A 287 17.64 -5.50 -10.67
C ALA A 287 17.20 -4.08 -11.03
N LYS A 288 16.01 -3.64 -10.59
CA LYS A 288 15.52 -2.26 -10.81
C LYS A 288 16.41 -1.22 -10.14
N ASN A 289 16.84 -1.46 -8.91
CA ASN A 289 17.69 -0.52 -8.17
C ASN A 289 19.10 -0.37 -8.77
N ARG A 290 19.56 -1.34 -9.59
CA ARG A 290 20.84 -1.27 -10.31
C ARG A 290 20.74 -0.65 -11.70
N THR A 291 19.54 -0.29 -12.15
CA THR A 291 19.32 0.33 -13.46
C THR A 291 19.16 1.84 -13.33
N ASP A 292 19.78 2.60 -14.24
CA ASP A 292 19.76 4.07 -14.20
C ASP A 292 18.41 4.68 -14.60
N HIS A 293 17.53 3.87 -15.19
CA HIS A 293 16.33 4.35 -15.88
C HIS A 293 15.02 3.64 -15.45
N LEU A 294 15.04 2.67 -14.52
CA LEU A 294 13.86 1.86 -14.11
C LEU A 294 13.62 1.73 -12.59
#